data_AF-A0A9Q4KQV6-F1
#
_entry.id   AF-A0A9Q4KQV6-F1
#
_cell.length_a   1.000
_cell.length_b   1.000
_cell.length_c   1.000
_cell.angle_alpha   90.00
_cell.angle_beta   90.00
_cell.angle_gamma   90.00
#
_symmetry.space_group_name_H-M   'P 1'
#
loop_
_entity.id
_entity.type
_entity.pdbx_description
1 polymer ?
#
loop_
_entity_poly.entity_id
_entity_poly.type
_entity_poly.pdbx_seq_one_letter_code
_entity_poly.pdbx_strand_id
1 'polypeptide(L)' 'MTYPEVNSLEESLAILKKYKNEINKDNYDSIVSVISGHAIESIYANERDIVLLVDMAKNNLSTDEAIKRAKARGDF' A
#
# COMPACT_ATOMS: atom_id res chain seq x y z
N MET A 1 -16.13 1.06 0.64
CA MET A 1 -15.41 2.34 0.49
C MET A 1 -14.96 2.47 -0.96
N THR A 2 -15.21 3.61 -1.60
CA THR A 2 -14.60 3.93 -2.90
C THR A 2 -13.31 4.69 -2.64
N TYR A 3 -12.18 4.04 -2.89
CA TYR A 3 -10.88 4.70 -2.83
C TYR A 3 -10.68 5.46 -4.15
N PRO A 4 -10.28 6.75 -4.10
CA PRO A 4 -10.05 7.52 -5.32
C PRO A 4 -8.86 6.94 -6.09
N GLU A 5 -8.97 6.93 -7.41
CA GLU A 5 -7.84 6.62 -8.28
C GLU A 5 -6.73 7.65 -8.08
N VAL A 6 -5.50 7.17 -8.14
CA VAL A 6 -4.30 7.99 -7.99
C VAL A 6 -3.60 8.07 -9.35
N ASN A 7 -3.12 9.26 -9.71
CA ASN A 7 -2.56 9.51 -11.05
C ASN A 7 -1.10 9.96 -11.02
N SER A 8 -0.45 9.86 -9.85
CA SER A 8 0.95 10.22 -9.69
C SER A 8 1.64 9.46 -8.56
N LEU A 9 2.97 9.38 -8.66
CA LEU A 9 3.83 8.86 -7.60
C LEU A 9 3.71 9.69 -6.31
N GLU A 10 3.64 11.02 -6.44
CA GLU A 10 3.56 11.92 -5.29
C GLU A 10 2.31 11.67 -4.44
N GLU A 11 1.15 11.53 -5.08
CA GLU A 11 -0.10 11.19 -4.42
C GLU A 11 -0.02 9.82 -3.73
N SER A 12 0.57 8.81 -4.39
CA SER A 12 0.78 7.48 -3.82
C SER A 12 1.65 7.56 -2.56
N LEU A 13 2.78 8.27 -2.63
CA LEU A 13 3.68 8.44 -1.49
C LEU A 13 3.07 9.28 -0.36
N ALA A 14 2.23 10.26 -0.69
CA ALA A 14 1.51 11.06 0.30
C ALA A 14 0.53 10.21 1.13
N ILE A 15 -0.11 9.21 0.51
CA ILE A 15 -0.94 8.25 1.23
C ILE A 15 -0.09 7.34 2.11
N LEU A 16 1.00 6.76 1.58
CA LEU A 16 1.91 5.91 2.37
C LEU A 16 2.44 6.63 3.61
N LYS A 17 2.75 7.92 3.48
CA LYS A 17 3.24 8.77 4.58
C LYS A 17 2.33 8.77 5.81
N LYS A 18 1.01 8.58 5.64
CA LYS A 18 0.04 8.46 6.75
C LYS A 18 0.36 7.27 7.67
N TYR A 19 0.91 6.20 7.10
CA TYR A 19 1.23 4.94 7.79
C TYR A 19 2.67 4.86 8.29
N LYS A 20 3.48 5.92 8.13
CA LYS A 20 4.90 5.93 8.49
C LYS A 20 5.19 5.51 9.94
N ASN A 21 4.27 5.81 10.86
CA ASN A 21 4.40 5.48 12.28
C ASN A 21 3.81 4.10 12.64
N GLU A 22 3.14 3.43 11.70
CA GLU A 22 2.50 2.13 11.92
C GLU A 22 3.37 0.94 11.55
N ILE A 23 4.43 1.18 10.78
CA ILE A 23 5.39 0.19 10.31
C ILE A 23 6.80 0.64 10.63
N ASN A 24 7.74 -0.31 10.69
CA ASN A 24 9.15 0.02 10.85
C ASN A 24 9.70 0.68 9.58
N LYS A 25 10.88 1.30 9.72
CA LYS A 25 11.53 2.03 8.62
C LYS A 25 11.83 1.14 7.42
N ASP A 26 12.32 -0.08 7.63
CA ASP A 26 12.70 -0.98 6.54
C ASP A 26 11.49 -1.39 5.69
N ASN A 27 10.36 -1.68 6.34
CA ASN A 27 9.09 -1.94 5.69
C ASN A 27 8.60 -0.71 4.91
N TYR A 28 8.71 0.48 5.49
CA TYR A 28 8.32 1.72 4.82
C TYR A 28 9.16 1.95 3.56
N ASP A 29 10.49 1.84 3.67
CA ASP A 29 11.43 2.07 2.56
C ASP A 29 11.27 0.99 1.46
N SER A 30 10.93 -0.24 1.85
CA SER A 30 10.57 -1.31 0.92
C SER A 30 9.31 -0.97 0.12
N ILE A 31 8.24 -0.52 0.78
CA ILE A 31 6.99 -0.12 0.11
C ILE A 31 7.22 1.10 -0.79
N VAL A 32 8.01 2.09 -0.36
CA VAL A 32 8.42 3.24 -1.20
C VAL A 32 9.08 2.74 -2.49
N SER A 33 10.00 1.77 -2.39
CA SER A 33 10.68 1.21 -3.57
C SER A 33 9.71 0.51 -4.52
N VAL A 34 8.73 -0.26 -3.99
CA VAL A 34 7.69 -0.92 -4.79
C VAL A 34 6.83 0.09 -5.54
N ILE A 35 6.30 1.11 -4.83
CA ILE A 35 5.46 2.16 -5.44
C ILE A 35 6.25 2.93 -6.49
N SER A 36 7.50 3.29 -6.20
CA SER A 36 8.36 4.02 -7.13
C SER A 36 8.71 3.20 -8.36
N GLY A 37 8.94 1.90 -8.21
CA GLY A 37 9.17 0.97 -9.32
C GLY A 37 7.98 0.89 -10.28
N HIS A 38 6.76 0.70 -9.74
CA HIS A 38 5.53 0.68 -10.54
C HIS A 38 5.25 2.02 -11.23
N ALA A 39 5.59 3.15 -10.60
CA ALA A 39 5.38 4.46 -11.20
C ALA A 39 6.21 4.69 -12.47
N ILE A 40 7.33 3.98 -12.66
CA ILE A 40 8.10 3.99 -13.93
C ILE A 40 7.24 3.47 -15.09
N GLU A 41 6.33 2.53 -14.80
CA GLU A 41 5.39 1.94 -15.74
C GLU A 41 4.04 2.69 -15.77
N SER A 42 3.98 3.90 -15.19
CA SER A 42 2.74 4.69 -15.04
C SER A 42 1.63 3.97 -14.25
N ILE A 43 2.02 3.08 -13.32
CA ILE A 43 1.11 2.40 -12.40
C ILE A 43 1.22 3.10 -11.04
N TYR A 44 0.11 3.61 -10.53
CA TYR A 44 0.07 4.36 -9.28
C TYR A 44 -0.82 3.66 -8.26
N ALA A 45 -0.32 3.53 -7.04
CA ALA A 45 -1.00 2.82 -5.97
C ALA A 45 -2.02 3.74 -5.29
N ASN A 46 -3.29 3.37 -5.33
CA ASN A 46 -4.32 4.10 -4.60
C ASN A 46 -4.31 3.73 -3.10
N GLU A 47 -5.18 4.35 -2.32
CA GLU A 47 -5.20 4.14 -0.86
C GLU A 47 -5.51 2.69 -0.47
N ARG A 48 -6.29 1.96 -1.27
CA ARG A 48 -6.54 0.54 -1.04
C ARG A 48 -5.26 -0.29 -1.19
N ASP A 49 -4.53 -0.05 -2.28
CA ASP A 49 -3.31 -0.79 -2.59
C ASP A 49 -2.26 -0.54 -1.51
N ILE A 50 -2.15 0.71 -1.06
CA ILE A 50 -1.21 1.10 -0.01
C ILE A 50 -1.59 0.47 1.33
N VAL A 51 -2.87 0.45 1.70
CA VAL A 51 -3.34 -0.25 2.92
C VAL A 51 -2.99 -1.74 2.85
N LEU A 52 -3.15 -2.37 1.69
CA LEU A 52 -2.81 -3.78 1.51
C LEU A 52 -1.29 -4.02 1.66
N LEU A 53 -0.47 -3.19 1.01
CA LEU A 53 1.00 -3.25 1.12
C LEU A 53 1.48 -3.05 2.57
N VAL A 54 0.87 -2.12 3.30
CA VAL A 54 1.15 -1.87 4.72
C VAL A 54 0.77 -3.07 5.57
N ASP A 55 -0.41 -3.66 5.36
CA ASP A 55 -0.89 -4.83 6.12
C ASP A 55 -0.01 -6.06 5.86
N MET A 56 0.42 -6.26 4.61
CA MET A 56 1.39 -7.29 4.23
C MET A 56 2.71 -7.12 4.98
N ALA A 57 3.32 -5.94 4.90
CA ALA A 57 4.62 -5.69 5.53
C ALA A 57 4.54 -5.73 7.06
N LYS A 58 3.47 -5.21 7.66
CA LYS A 58 3.27 -5.15 9.12
C LYS A 58 3.07 -6.53 9.75
N ASN A 59 2.39 -7.43 9.05
CA ASN A 59 2.03 -8.75 9.57
C ASN A 59 2.82 -9.89 8.90
N ASN A 60 3.79 -9.58 8.02
CA ASN A 60 4.56 -10.54 7.24
C ASN A 60 3.68 -11.53 6.46
N LEU A 61 2.66 -11.00 5.79
CA LEU A 61 1.66 -11.79 5.06
C LEU A 61 2.03 -11.88 3.58
N SER A 62 1.71 -13.03 2.99
CA SER A 62 1.57 -13.14 1.54
C SER A 62 0.41 -12.28 1.03
N THR A 63 0.40 -12.02 -0.29
CA THR A 63 -0.69 -11.29 -0.94
C THR A 63 -2.04 -11.96 -0.72
N ASP A 64 -2.13 -13.29 -0.83
CA ASP A 64 -3.36 -14.05 -0.60
C ASP A 64 -3.90 -13.90 0.82
N GLU A 65 -3.00 -13.95 1.81
CA GLU A 65 -3.37 -13.77 3.22
C GLU A 65 -3.85 -12.35 3.51
N ALA A 66 -3.19 -11.34 2.94
CA ALA A 66 -3.60 -9.96 3.09
C ALA A 66 -4.96 -9.68 2.42
N ILE A 67 -5.20 -10.23 1.22
CA ILE A 67 -6.51 -10.15 0.55
C ILE A 67 -7.59 -10.85 1.37
N LYS A 68 -7.30 -12.05 1.90
CA LYS A 68 -8.24 -12.80 2.74
C LYS A 68 -8.60 -12.01 4.00
N ARG A 69 -7.61 -11.37 4.64
CA ARG A 69 -7.81 -10.52 5.81
C ARG A 69 -8.62 -9.27 5.48
N ALA A 70 -8.32 -8.60 4.37
CA ALA A 70 -9.05 -7.42 3.93
C ALA A 70 -10.51 -7.74 3.56
N LYS A 71 -10.76 -8.89 2.90
CA LYS A 71 -12.13 -9.41 2.69
C LYS A 71 -12.87 -9.65 4.00
N ALA A 72 -12.20 -10.23 5.00
CA ALA A 72 -12.81 -10.45 6.31
C ALA A 72 -13.16 -9.14 7.06
N ARG A 73 -12.48 -8.02 6.74
CA ARG A 73 -12.80 -6.68 7.27
C ARG A 73 -13.90 -5.95 6.48
N GLY A 74 -14.29 -6.44 5.31
CA GLY A 74 -15.24 -5.77 4.41
C GLY A 74 -14.60 -4.72 3.50
N ASP A 75 -13.30 -4.80 3.24
CA ASP A 75 -12.56 -3.88 2.35
C ASP A 75 -12.72 -4.24 0.85
N PHE A 76 -13.43 -5.32 0.54
CA PHE A 76 -13.60 -5.93 -0.80
C PHE A 76 -15.04 -6.38 -1.02
#